data_AF-A0A0F8WNG3-F1
#
_entry.id   AF-A0A0F8WNG3-F1
#
_cell.length_a   1.000
_cell.length_b   1.000
_cell.length_c   1.000
_cell.angle_alpha   90.00
_cell.angle_beta   90.00
_cell.angle_gamma   90.00
#
_symmetry.space_group_name_H-M   'P 1'
#
loop_
_entity.id
_entity.type
_entity.pdbx_description
1 polymer ?
#
loop_
_entity_poly.entity_id
_entity_poly.type
_entity_poly.pdbx_seq_one_letter_code
_entity_poly.pdbx_strand_id
1 'polypeptide(L)'
;MPGEDAFLLHDTYGFPLELTAEIARERGFTVDETGFEVEMEKQRARARAAAKGGDAVTAEQAYASLGDIETAFGGYETLIRDTSVVALHVGGRRRKVAKAPAEVELFLAETPFYPEGGGQVGDRGEIAAPSGRVAVEDTQTVAERLIVHRGRVVEGRIAAGEAVTARVDPRHREDTMRNHTGTHLLHAALRRVLGSHVRQSGSLVALDRLRFDFT
;
A
#
# COMPACT_ATOMS: atom_id res chain seq x y z
N MET A 1 38.34 4.14 8.42
CA MET A 1 37.02 4.78 8.59
C MET A 1 36.16 3.82 9.39
N PRO A 2 35.65 4.24 10.55
CA PRO A 2 34.72 3.46 11.37
C PRO A 2 33.50 2.99 10.58
N GLY A 3 32.95 1.83 10.93
CA GLY A 3 31.76 1.28 10.28
C GLY A 3 30.51 2.14 10.46
N GLU A 4 30.39 2.88 11.57
CA GLU A 4 29.31 3.83 11.83
C GLU A 4 29.29 4.99 10.83
N ASP A 5 30.46 5.56 10.51
CA ASP A 5 30.58 6.63 9.51
C ASP A 5 30.27 6.11 8.10
N ALA A 6 30.73 4.89 7.79
CA ALA A 6 30.38 4.22 6.53
C ALA A 6 28.88 3.97 6.41
N PHE A 7 28.25 3.55 7.51
CA PHE A 7 26.81 3.34 7.60
C PHE A 7 26.05 4.65 7.43
N LEU A 8 26.51 5.75 8.04
CA LEU A 8 25.90 7.07 7.86
C LEU A 8 25.93 7.52 6.39
N LEU A 9 27.08 7.36 5.72
CA LEU A 9 27.23 7.67 4.29
C LEU A 9 26.26 6.86 3.43
N HIS A 10 26.10 5.58 3.74
CA HIS A 10 25.17 4.69 3.04
C HIS A 10 23.70 4.99 3.33
N ASP A 11 23.32 5.03 4.60
CA ASP A 11 21.92 5.12 5.04
C ASP A 11 21.33 6.51 4.90
N THR A 12 22.09 7.55 5.25
CA THR A 12 21.60 8.94 5.25
C THR A 12 21.89 9.66 3.93
N TYR A 13 23.06 9.42 3.33
CA TYR A 13 23.50 10.13 2.14
C TYR A 13 23.43 9.29 0.85
N GLY A 14 23.02 8.02 0.95
CA GLY A 14 22.82 7.13 -0.20
C GLY A 14 24.11 6.70 -0.91
N PHE A 15 25.27 6.83 -0.25
CA PHE A 15 26.58 6.57 -0.85
C PHE A 15 26.95 5.08 -0.70
N PRO A 16 27.18 4.34 -1.80
CA PRO A 16 27.45 2.89 -1.71
C PRO A 16 28.70 2.58 -0.87
N LEU A 17 28.65 1.50 -0.07
CA LEU A 17 29.80 1.05 0.73
C LEU A 17 31.03 0.77 -0.14
N GLU A 18 30.83 0.14 -1.30
CA GLU A 18 31.89 -0.19 -2.25
C GLU A 18 32.64 1.05 -2.74
N LEU A 19 31.90 2.09 -3.13
CA LEU A 19 32.47 3.37 -3.58
C LEU A 19 33.18 4.09 -2.42
N THR A 20 32.63 4.00 -1.21
CA THR A 20 33.25 4.55 0.00
C THR A 20 34.59 3.84 0.31
N ALA A 21 34.63 2.51 0.17
CA ALA A 21 35.83 1.70 0.36
C ALA A 21 36.89 1.96 -0.72
N GLU A 22 36.47 2.17 -1.96
CA GLU A 22 37.36 2.52 -3.06
C GLU A 22 38.05 3.86 -2.84
N ILE A 23 37.28 4.92 -2.55
CA ILE A 23 37.81 6.27 -2.28
C ILE A 23 38.69 6.30 -1.03
N ALA A 24 38.31 5.56 0.02
CA ALA A 24 39.13 5.45 1.23
C ALA A 24 40.50 4.83 0.91
N ARG A 25 40.52 3.75 0.11
CA ARG A 25 41.73 3.04 -0.28
C ARG A 25 42.66 3.89 -1.14
N GLU A 26 42.14 4.66 -2.08
CA GLU A 26 42.92 5.60 -2.89
C GLU A 26 43.66 6.64 -2.03
N ARG A 27 43.10 6.96 -0.86
CA ARG A 27 43.68 7.91 0.11
C ARG A 27 44.48 7.23 1.23
N GLY A 28 44.72 5.93 1.13
CA GLY A 28 45.50 5.16 2.11
C GLY A 28 44.74 4.79 3.38
N PHE A 29 43.41 4.87 3.38
CA PHE A 29 42.55 4.46 4.49
C PHE A 29 41.83 3.15 4.17
N THR A 30 41.44 2.41 5.22
CA THR A 30 40.57 1.23 5.11
C THR A 30 39.21 1.51 5.74
N VAL A 31 38.18 0.78 5.33
CA VAL A 31 36.83 0.86 5.90
C VAL A 31 36.61 -0.34 6.83
N ASP A 32 36.03 -0.11 7.99
CA ASP A 32 35.60 -1.17 8.89
C ASP A 32 34.26 -1.75 8.42
N GLU A 33 34.34 -2.72 7.52
CA GLU A 33 33.18 -3.44 6.96
C GLU A 33 32.42 -4.24 8.04
N THR A 34 33.12 -4.72 9.08
CA THR A 34 32.48 -5.48 10.16
C THR A 34 31.61 -4.56 11.01
N GLY A 35 32.12 -3.37 11.34
CA GLY A 35 31.33 -2.33 12.01
C GLY A 35 30.13 -1.85 11.19
N PHE A 36 30.27 -1.77 9.87
CA PHE A 36 29.17 -1.42 8.96
C PHE A 36 28.03 -2.45 9.01
N GLU A 37 28.36 -3.74 8.93
CA GLU A 37 27.36 -4.82 9.01
C GLU A 37 26.64 -4.86 10.37
N VAL A 38 27.34 -4.53 11.46
CA VAL A 38 26.72 -4.39 12.79
C VAL A 38 25.66 -3.29 12.80
N GLU A 39 25.92 -2.14 12.16
CA GLU A 39 24.94 -1.05 12.07
C GLU A 39 23.76 -1.38 11.13
N MET A 40 24.03 -2.08 10.01
CA MET A 40 22.98 -2.62 9.13
C MET A 40 22.05 -3.59 9.87
N GLU A 41 22.59 -4.49 10.69
CA GLU A 41 21.78 -5.40 11.51
C GLU A 41 21.01 -4.66 12.61
N LYS A 42 21.60 -3.65 13.26
CA LYS A 42 20.86 -2.78 14.20
C LYS A 42 19.72 -2.04 13.51
N GLN A 43 19.91 -1.56 12.28
CA GLN A 43 18.85 -0.91 11.49
C GLN A 43 17.75 -1.91 11.12
N ARG A 44 18.11 -3.10 10.63
CA ARG A 44 17.15 -4.18 10.33
C ARG A 44 16.37 -4.60 11.57
N ALA A 45 17.04 -4.72 12.72
CA ALA A 45 16.40 -5.01 14.00
C ALA A 45 15.45 -3.89 14.43
N ARG A 46 15.85 -2.62 14.29
CA ARG A 46 14.98 -1.45 14.53
C ARG A 46 13.76 -1.43 13.61
N ALA A 47 13.91 -1.74 12.32
CA ALA A 47 12.80 -1.83 11.36
C ALA A 47 11.85 -2.98 11.70
N ARG A 48 12.38 -4.16 12.07
CA ARG A 48 11.58 -5.31 12.54
C ARG A 48 10.87 -5.01 13.87
N ALA A 49 11.52 -4.28 14.76
CA ALA A 49 10.94 -3.86 16.04
C ALA A 49 9.88 -2.77 15.84
N ALA A 50 10.10 -1.80 14.94
CA ALA A 50 9.09 -0.80 14.58
C ALA A 50 7.87 -1.44 13.89
N ALA A 51 8.07 -2.50 13.11
CA ALA A 51 6.98 -3.30 12.54
C ALA A 51 6.23 -4.15 13.58
N LYS A 52 6.82 -4.42 14.76
CA LYS A 52 6.21 -5.22 15.85
C LYS A 52 5.83 -4.42 17.11
N GLY A 53 6.21 -3.15 17.21
CA GLY A 53 6.36 -2.47 18.51
C GLY A 53 6.12 -0.97 18.45
N GLY A 54 5.09 -0.53 17.73
CA GLY A 54 4.35 0.64 18.18
C GLY A 54 3.22 0.18 19.09
N ASP A 55 2.88 0.95 20.13
CA ASP A 55 1.54 0.92 20.77
C ASP A 55 0.43 1.37 19.78
N ALA A 56 0.54 0.93 18.53
CA ALA A 56 -0.42 1.08 17.48
C ALA A 56 -1.44 -0.04 17.68
N VAL A 57 -2.68 0.36 17.92
CA VAL A 57 -3.84 -0.52 17.76
C VAL A 57 -3.67 -1.25 16.42
N THR A 58 -3.54 -2.58 16.43
CA THR A 58 -3.40 -3.33 15.17
C THR A 58 -4.65 -3.11 14.32
N ALA A 59 -4.55 -3.25 12.99
CA ALA A 59 -5.74 -3.09 12.14
C ALA A 59 -6.86 -4.04 12.60
N GLU A 60 -6.52 -5.26 13.01
CA GLU A 60 -7.46 -6.24 13.58
C GLU A 60 -8.14 -5.71 14.85
N GLN A 61 -7.40 -5.04 15.74
CA GLN A 61 -7.97 -4.42 16.94
C GLN A 61 -8.84 -3.19 16.61
N ALA A 62 -8.47 -2.40 15.61
CA ALA A 62 -9.22 -1.24 15.17
C ALA A 62 -10.58 -1.62 14.55
N TYR A 63 -10.63 -2.78 13.89
CA TYR A 63 -11.83 -3.29 13.21
C TYR A 63 -12.52 -4.45 13.93
N ALA A 64 -12.08 -4.85 15.12
CA ALA A 64 -12.66 -5.97 15.88
C ALA A 64 -14.19 -5.89 16.05
N SER A 65 -14.76 -4.68 16.11
CA SER A 65 -16.22 -4.45 16.19
C SER A 65 -17.01 -4.87 14.94
N LEU A 66 -16.33 -5.21 13.85
CA LEU A 66 -16.91 -5.72 12.61
C LEU A 66 -17.08 -7.24 12.63
N GLY A 67 -16.47 -7.95 13.58
CA GLY A 67 -16.64 -9.40 13.74
C GLY A 67 -16.30 -10.16 12.46
N ASP A 68 -17.19 -11.07 12.06
CA ASP A 68 -17.02 -11.97 10.90
C ASP A 68 -17.49 -11.34 9.56
N ILE A 69 -17.50 -10.00 9.47
CA ILE A 69 -17.82 -9.34 8.20
C ILE A 69 -16.69 -9.64 7.20
N GLU A 70 -17.08 -10.13 6.03
CA GLU A 70 -16.19 -10.31 4.89
C GLU A 70 -16.67 -9.48 3.70
N THR A 71 -15.73 -9.12 2.83
CA THR A 71 -16.00 -8.47 1.54
C THR A 71 -15.58 -9.41 0.42
N ALA A 72 -16.54 -9.80 -0.42
CA ALA A 72 -16.25 -10.56 -1.62
C ALA A 72 -15.71 -9.64 -2.72
N PHE A 73 -14.48 -9.89 -3.16
CA PHE A 73 -13.86 -9.15 -4.26
C PHE A 73 -14.29 -9.70 -5.62
N GLY A 74 -14.79 -8.84 -6.50
CA GLY A 74 -15.21 -9.16 -7.87
C GLY A 74 -14.75 -8.12 -8.90
N GLY A 75 -13.61 -7.48 -8.63
CA GLY A 75 -13.06 -6.42 -9.47
C GLY A 75 -12.27 -6.88 -10.69
N TYR A 76 -12.12 -8.20 -10.88
CA TYR A 76 -11.53 -8.78 -12.08
C TYR A 76 -12.53 -8.86 -13.24
N GLU A 77 -13.81 -8.99 -12.92
CA GLU A 77 -14.89 -9.21 -13.88
C GLU A 77 -15.58 -7.90 -14.28
N THR A 78 -15.69 -6.94 -13.35
CA THR A 78 -16.42 -5.69 -13.56
C THR A 78 -15.83 -4.54 -12.76
N LEU A 79 -16.00 -3.32 -13.29
CA LEU A 79 -15.68 -2.06 -12.58
C LEU A 79 -16.91 -1.45 -11.89
N ILE A 80 -18.10 -2.02 -12.13
CA ILE A 80 -19.37 -1.54 -11.59
C ILE A 80 -20.09 -2.72 -10.91
N ARG A 81 -20.56 -2.51 -9.68
CA ARG A 81 -21.27 -3.53 -8.91
C ARG A 81 -22.39 -2.90 -8.08
N ASP A 82 -23.59 -3.46 -8.18
CA ASP A 82 -24.65 -3.23 -7.19
C ASP A 82 -24.41 -4.13 -5.97
N THR A 83 -24.42 -3.54 -4.79
CA THR A 83 -24.01 -4.17 -3.51
C THR A 83 -24.69 -3.46 -2.34
N SER A 84 -24.28 -3.76 -1.11
CA SER A 84 -24.76 -3.06 0.09
C SER A 84 -23.64 -2.67 1.03
N VAL A 85 -23.85 -1.59 1.79
CA VAL A 85 -22.94 -1.15 2.85
C VAL A 85 -23.17 -2.02 4.08
N VAL A 86 -22.26 -2.93 4.40
CA VAL A 86 -22.40 -3.81 5.58
C VAL A 86 -21.97 -3.11 6.87
N ALA A 87 -21.03 -2.18 6.77
CA ALA A 87 -20.63 -1.33 7.89
C ALA A 87 -20.09 0.02 7.41
N LEU A 88 -20.18 0.99 8.31
CA LEU A 88 -19.73 2.36 8.12
C LEU A 88 -19.04 2.82 9.40
N HIS A 89 -17.82 3.35 9.26
CA HIS A 89 -17.11 4.03 10.34
C HIS A 89 -16.94 5.51 10.03
N VAL A 90 -16.94 6.34 11.08
CA VAL A 90 -16.60 7.77 11.04
C VAL A 90 -15.65 8.04 12.19
N GLY A 91 -14.45 8.57 11.90
CA GLY A 91 -13.41 8.80 12.91
C GLY A 91 -13.02 7.53 13.68
N GLY A 92 -12.88 6.42 12.96
CA GLY A 92 -12.50 5.11 13.52
C GLY A 92 -13.57 4.42 14.37
N ARG A 93 -14.82 4.94 14.40
CA ARG A 93 -15.91 4.36 15.18
C ARG A 93 -17.08 3.96 14.29
N ARG A 94 -17.68 2.81 14.57
CA ARG A 94 -18.90 2.34 13.89
C ARG A 94 -20.05 3.33 14.05
N ARG A 95 -20.72 3.62 12.94
CA ARG A 95 -21.87 4.51 12.82
C ARG A 95 -22.93 3.87 11.93
N LYS A 96 -24.18 4.27 12.15
CA LYS A 96 -25.30 3.83 11.30
C LYS A 96 -25.44 4.70 10.05
N VAL A 97 -25.11 5.98 10.13
CA VAL A 97 -25.29 6.98 9.07
C VAL A 97 -24.15 7.99 9.12
N ALA A 98 -23.68 8.45 7.96
CA ALA A 98 -22.84 9.62 7.80
C ALA A 98 -23.48 10.58 6.78
N LYS A 99 -23.34 11.89 7.00
CA LYS A 99 -23.90 12.93 6.11
C LYS A 99 -22.77 13.80 5.57
N ALA A 100 -22.95 14.33 4.36
CA ALA A 100 -22.00 15.25 3.78
C ALA A 100 -21.88 16.55 4.59
N PRO A 101 -20.68 17.14 4.70
CA PRO A 101 -19.38 16.53 4.37
C PRO A 101 -18.87 15.66 5.53
N ALA A 102 -18.42 14.44 5.24
CA ALA A 102 -17.82 13.57 6.25
C ALA A 102 -16.79 12.60 5.66
N GLU A 103 -15.65 12.45 6.35
CA GLU A 103 -14.71 11.35 6.13
C GLU A 103 -15.31 10.04 6.66
N VAL A 104 -15.24 9.00 5.85
CA VAL A 104 -15.87 7.71 6.12
C VAL A 104 -14.97 6.56 5.71
N GLU A 105 -15.12 5.47 6.43
CA GLU A 105 -14.63 4.15 6.02
C GLU A 105 -15.84 3.25 5.79
N LEU A 106 -15.95 2.72 4.58
CA LEU A 106 -17.06 1.87 4.16
C LEU A 106 -16.60 0.44 3.95
N PHE A 107 -17.45 -0.48 4.38
CA PHE A 107 -17.31 -1.91 4.15
C PHE A 107 -18.50 -2.35 3.32
N LEU A 108 -18.24 -3.04 2.21
CA LEU A 108 -19.26 -3.52 1.28
C LEU A 108 -19.36 -5.05 1.38
N ALA A 109 -20.53 -5.60 1.06
CA ALA A 109 -20.71 -7.06 0.97
C ALA A 109 -19.89 -7.65 -0.20
N GLU A 110 -19.97 -6.99 -1.35
CA GLU A 110 -19.20 -7.26 -2.56
C GLU A 110 -18.59 -5.95 -3.07
N THR A 111 -17.36 -6.00 -3.60
CA THR A 111 -16.70 -4.81 -4.17
C THR A 111 -15.96 -5.07 -5.49
N PRO A 112 -16.08 -4.16 -6.47
CA PRO A 112 -15.23 -4.15 -7.66
C PRO A 112 -13.88 -3.44 -7.43
N PHE A 113 -13.69 -2.76 -6.30
CA PHE A 113 -12.47 -2.01 -6.00
C PHE A 113 -11.35 -2.96 -5.58
N TYR A 114 -10.25 -2.95 -6.33
CA TYR A 114 -9.03 -3.68 -6.02
C TYR A 114 -8.40 -3.03 -4.78
N PRO A 115 -8.26 -3.78 -3.67
CA PRO A 115 -7.52 -3.29 -2.53
C PRO A 115 -6.02 -3.27 -2.85
N GLU A 116 -5.28 -2.30 -2.30
CA GLU A 116 -3.83 -2.25 -2.45
C GLU A 116 -3.18 -3.61 -2.16
N GLY A 117 -2.29 -4.05 -3.06
CA GLY A 117 -1.69 -5.37 -2.99
C GLY A 117 -0.63 -5.59 -4.07
N GLY A 118 0.41 -6.38 -3.76
CA GLY A 118 1.46 -6.73 -4.73
C GLY A 118 2.23 -5.54 -5.29
N GLY A 119 2.30 -4.43 -4.55
CA GLY A 119 2.89 -3.16 -4.98
C GLY A 119 1.94 -2.26 -5.78
N GLN A 120 0.77 -2.76 -6.20
CA GLN A 120 -0.25 -1.97 -6.86
C GLN A 120 -1.10 -1.20 -5.87
N VAL A 121 -1.23 0.12 -6.10
CA VAL A 121 -2.09 1.00 -5.30
C VAL A 121 -3.56 0.61 -5.40
N GLY A 122 -4.30 0.82 -4.31
CA GLY A 122 -5.73 0.56 -4.24
C GLY A 122 -6.55 1.44 -5.18
N ASP A 123 -7.71 0.94 -5.59
CA ASP A 123 -8.57 1.70 -6.48
C ASP A 123 -9.26 2.90 -5.84
N ARG A 124 -9.67 3.79 -6.73
CA ARG A 124 -10.45 5.00 -6.48
C ARG A 124 -11.72 4.98 -7.31
N GLY A 125 -12.69 5.80 -6.94
CA GLY A 125 -13.96 5.86 -7.65
C GLY A 125 -15.10 6.44 -6.81
N GLU A 126 -16.31 5.93 -7.01
CA GLU A 126 -17.51 6.41 -6.35
C GLU A 126 -18.37 5.26 -5.83
N ILE A 127 -18.97 5.45 -4.66
CA ILE A 127 -20.08 4.63 -4.15
C ILE A 127 -21.32 5.51 -4.10
N ALA A 128 -22.33 5.16 -4.89
CA ALA A 128 -23.56 5.94 -5.02
C ALA A 128 -24.74 5.18 -4.38
N ALA A 129 -25.51 5.89 -3.55
CA ALA A 129 -26.78 5.44 -3.00
C ALA A 129 -27.90 6.37 -3.49
N PRO A 130 -29.17 5.96 -3.41
CA PRO A 130 -30.29 6.88 -3.64
C PRO A 130 -30.27 8.10 -2.70
N SER A 131 -29.68 7.96 -1.51
CA SER A 131 -29.65 9.02 -0.50
C SER A 131 -28.37 9.86 -0.44
N GLY A 132 -27.35 9.54 -1.25
CA GLY A 132 -26.08 10.28 -1.26
C GLY A 132 -24.97 9.61 -2.08
N ARG A 133 -23.81 10.26 -2.12
CA ARG A 133 -22.63 9.77 -2.84
C ARG A 133 -21.36 9.91 -2.01
N VAL A 134 -20.47 8.94 -2.17
CA VAL A 134 -19.15 8.89 -1.52
C VAL A 134 -18.08 8.81 -2.59
N ALA A 135 -17.13 9.75 -2.58
CA ALA A 135 -15.92 9.67 -3.37
C ALA A 135 -14.91 8.81 -2.63
N VAL A 136 -14.51 7.68 -3.23
CA VAL A 136 -13.53 6.75 -2.69
C VAL A 136 -12.14 7.17 -3.15
N GLU A 137 -11.25 7.38 -2.19
CA GLU A 137 -9.89 7.91 -2.40
C GLU A 137 -8.80 6.85 -2.22
N ASP A 138 -9.11 5.79 -1.45
CA ASP A 138 -8.19 4.69 -1.15
C ASP A 138 -8.96 3.42 -0.80
N THR A 139 -8.45 2.27 -1.24
CA THR A 139 -9.04 0.94 -0.98
C THR A 139 -7.96 0.01 -0.45
N GLN A 140 -8.17 -0.58 0.74
CA GLN A 140 -7.15 -1.41 1.40
C GLN A 140 -7.74 -2.69 1.98
N THR A 141 -6.91 -3.72 2.09
CA THR A 141 -7.22 -4.90 2.92
C THR A 141 -6.76 -4.61 4.34
N VAL A 142 -7.68 -4.62 5.31
CA VAL A 142 -7.39 -4.27 6.72
C VAL A 142 -7.45 -5.46 7.68
N ALA A 143 -8.05 -6.56 7.26
CA ALA A 143 -7.99 -7.86 7.92
C ALA A 143 -8.22 -8.94 6.86
N GLU A 144 -8.08 -10.21 7.22
CA GLU A 144 -8.37 -11.32 6.31
C GLU A 144 -9.77 -11.16 5.70
N ARG A 145 -9.83 -11.07 4.36
CA ARG A 145 -11.08 -10.91 3.59
C ARG A 145 -11.91 -9.66 3.94
N LEU A 146 -11.33 -8.67 4.62
CA LEU A 146 -12.00 -7.42 4.96
C LEU A 146 -11.38 -6.25 4.19
N ILE A 147 -12.17 -5.67 3.28
CA ILE A 147 -11.75 -4.57 2.43
C ILE A 147 -12.42 -3.27 2.91
N VAL A 148 -11.59 -2.27 3.21
CA VAL A 148 -12.03 -0.93 3.57
C VAL A 148 -11.96 -0.01 2.34
N HIS A 149 -12.99 0.82 2.19
CA HIS A 149 -13.03 1.90 1.21
C HIS A 149 -13.01 3.21 1.98
N ARG A 150 -11.90 3.94 1.91
CA ARG A 150 -11.73 5.23 2.56
C ARG A 150 -12.11 6.33 1.60
N GLY A 151 -12.86 7.30 2.09
CA GLY A 151 -13.28 8.41 1.26
C GLY A 151 -14.19 9.38 1.98
N ARG A 152 -14.86 10.23 1.20
CA ARG A 152 -15.66 11.33 1.70
C ARG A 152 -17.08 11.28 1.18
N VAL A 153 -18.07 11.43 2.07
CA VAL A 153 -19.44 11.72 1.67
C VAL A 153 -19.47 13.12 1.07
N VAL A 154 -19.64 13.19 -0.26
CA VAL A 154 -19.63 14.44 -1.02
C VAL A 154 -21.03 15.01 -1.20
N GLU A 155 -22.07 14.17 -1.14
CA GLU A 155 -23.46 14.59 -1.27
C GLU A 155 -24.37 13.72 -0.40
N GLY A 156 -25.40 14.33 0.20
CA GLY A 156 -26.45 13.60 0.90
C GLY A 156 -25.96 12.85 2.13
N ARG A 157 -26.31 11.56 2.22
CA ARG A 157 -25.93 10.67 3.31
C ARG A 157 -25.68 9.24 2.82
N ILE A 158 -24.99 8.47 3.65
CA ILE A 158 -24.80 7.03 3.45
C ILE A 158 -25.12 6.31 4.77
N ALA A 159 -25.77 5.15 4.69
CA ALA A 159 -26.13 4.36 5.86
C ALA A 159 -25.65 2.91 5.75
N ALA A 160 -25.33 2.31 6.91
CA ALA A 160 -25.14 0.86 7.00
C ALA A 160 -26.48 0.14 6.73
N GLY A 161 -26.43 -0.91 5.93
CA GLY A 161 -27.57 -1.67 5.39
C GLY A 161 -28.14 -1.10 4.08
N GLU A 162 -27.63 0.04 3.59
CA GLU A 162 -28.16 0.67 2.38
C GLU A 162 -27.63 -0.02 1.10
N ALA A 163 -28.51 -0.16 0.11
CA ALA A 163 -28.14 -0.63 -1.22
C ALA A 163 -27.43 0.49 -2.00
N VAL A 164 -26.34 0.14 -2.66
CA VAL A 164 -25.45 1.07 -3.35
C VAL A 164 -24.94 0.51 -4.66
N THR A 165 -24.53 1.39 -5.57
CA THR A 165 -23.73 1.03 -6.73
C THR A 165 -22.30 1.51 -6.52
N ALA A 166 -21.37 0.57 -6.47
CA ALA A 166 -19.92 0.78 -6.41
C ALA A 166 -19.36 0.90 -7.83
N ARG A 167 -18.61 1.98 -8.13
CA ARG A 167 -18.02 2.26 -9.44
C ARG A 167 -16.55 2.64 -9.30
N VAL A 168 -15.66 1.82 -9.84
CA VAL A 168 -14.22 2.12 -9.93
C VAL A 168 -13.97 3.14 -11.04
N ASP A 169 -13.01 4.05 -10.83
CA ASP A 169 -12.50 4.91 -11.89
C ASP A 169 -11.74 4.06 -12.93
N PRO A 170 -12.26 3.91 -14.16
CA PRO A 170 -11.63 3.06 -15.17
C PRO A 170 -10.27 3.59 -15.59
N ARG A 171 -10.05 4.91 -15.60
CA ARG A 171 -8.74 5.47 -15.99
C ARG A 171 -7.69 5.13 -14.95
N HIS A 172 -8.04 5.30 -13.67
CA HIS A 172 -7.17 4.94 -12.57
C HIS A 172 -6.77 3.47 -12.63
N ARG A 173 -7.74 2.58 -12.86
CA ARG A 173 -7.49 1.15 -12.97
C ARG A 173 -6.61 0.82 -14.17
N GLU A 174 -6.95 1.32 -15.35
CA GLU A 174 -6.24 0.98 -16.59
C GLU A 174 -4.78 1.42 -16.57
N ASP A 175 -4.50 2.65 -16.14
CA ASP A 175 -3.14 3.18 -16.10
C ASP A 175 -2.29 2.41 -15.07
N THR A 176 -2.88 2.05 -13.93
CA THR A 176 -2.25 1.19 -12.93
C THR A 176 -1.98 -0.22 -13.47
N MET A 177 -2.91 -0.82 -14.21
CA MET A 177 -2.73 -2.12 -14.87
C MET A 177 -1.64 -2.09 -15.96
N ARG A 178 -1.53 -0.97 -16.70
CA ARG A 178 -0.44 -0.78 -17.68
C ARG A 178 0.91 -0.73 -16.98
N ASN A 179 1.01 -0.01 -15.87
CA ASN A 179 2.23 0.04 -15.07
C ASN A 179 2.55 -1.32 -14.43
N HIS A 180 1.55 -2.08 -13.98
CA HIS A 180 1.74 -3.46 -13.52
C HIS A 180 2.33 -4.35 -14.60
N THR A 181 1.78 -4.27 -15.81
CA THR A 181 2.31 -4.98 -16.99
C THR A 181 3.74 -4.54 -17.29
N GLY A 182 4.00 -3.23 -17.23
CA GLY A 182 5.32 -2.64 -17.37
C GLY A 182 6.34 -3.20 -16.38
N THR A 183 5.95 -3.41 -15.12
CA THR A 183 6.80 -4.02 -14.09
C THR A 183 7.25 -5.43 -14.49
N HIS A 184 6.35 -6.28 -15.01
CA HIS A 184 6.71 -7.62 -15.48
C HIS A 184 7.64 -7.59 -16.70
N LEU A 185 7.36 -6.70 -17.66
CA LEU A 185 8.20 -6.52 -18.84
C LEU A 185 9.61 -6.04 -18.46
N LEU A 186 9.71 -5.08 -17.54
CA LEU A 186 10.98 -4.59 -17.01
C LEU A 186 11.75 -5.71 -16.32
N HIS A 187 11.10 -6.48 -15.46
CA HIS A 187 11.74 -7.61 -14.77
C HIS A 187 12.26 -8.67 -15.77
N ALA A 188 11.46 -9.02 -16.78
CA ALA A 188 11.89 -9.95 -17.82
C ALA A 188 13.09 -9.41 -18.63
N ALA A 189 13.08 -8.13 -18.97
CA ALA A 189 14.19 -7.48 -19.66
C ALA A 189 15.47 -7.47 -18.80
N LEU A 190 15.37 -7.12 -17.52
CA LEU A 190 16.50 -7.15 -16.58
C LEU A 190 17.11 -8.56 -16.49
N ARG A 191 16.28 -9.60 -16.37
CA ARG A 191 16.75 -10.99 -16.35
C ARG A 191 17.44 -11.42 -17.65
N ARG A 192 17.03 -10.86 -18.79
CA ARG A 192 17.64 -11.14 -20.09
C ARG A 192 18.99 -10.45 -20.26
N VAL A 193 19.12 -9.22 -19.77
CA VAL A 193 20.33 -8.39 -19.96
C VAL A 193 21.38 -8.67 -18.88
N LEU A 194 20.97 -8.70 -17.62
CA LEU A 194 21.88 -8.85 -16.47
C LEU A 194 22.04 -10.31 -16.04
N GLY A 195 20.99 -11.13 -16.23
CA GLY A 195 21.01 -12.56 -15.96
C GLY A 195 19.90 -13.02 -15.02
N SER A 196 19.73 -14.34 -14.92
CA SER A 196 18.64 -14.96 -14.17
C SER A 196 18.75 -14.83 -12.64
N HIS A 197 19.85 -14.26 -12.14
CA HIS A 197 20.04 -13.97 -10.71
C HIS A 197 19.23 -12.77 -10.24
N VAL A 198 18.81 -11.88 -11.15
CA VAL A 198 17.95 -10.73 -10.80
C VAL A 198 16.71 -11.20 -10.03
N ARG A 199 16.51 -10.62 -8.85
CA ARG A 199 15.34 -10.82 -7.99
C ARG A 199 14.70 -9.48 -7.66
N GLN A 200 13.37 -9.44 -7.65
CA GLN A 200 12.62 -8.30 -7.16
C GLN A 200 12.80 -8.18 -5.64
N SER A 201 13.22 -7.01 -5.17
CA SER A 201 13.36 -6.67 -3.75
C SER A 201 12.33 -5.62 -3.28
N GLY A 202 11.62 -4.99 -4.22
CA GLY A 202 10.56 -4.02 -3.96
C GLY A 202 9.81 -3.61 -5.23
N SER A 203 8.56 -3.16 -5.09
CA SER A 203 7.76 -2.67 -6.20
C SER A 203 6.71 -1.66 -5.75
N LEU A 204 6.52 -0.61 -6.56
CA LEU A 204 5.39 0.30 -6.50
C LEU A 204 4.78 0.41 -7.90
N VAL A 205 3.48 0.30 -7.99
CA VAL A 205 2.70 0.44 -9.23
C VAL A 205 1.58 1.42 -8.93
N ALA A 206 1.79 2.67 -9.31
CA ALA A 206 0.83 3.76 -9.18
C ALA A 206 0.32 4.18 -10.57
N LEU A 207 -0.65 5.10 -10.60
CA LEU A 207 -1.16 5.70 -11.84
C LEU A 207 -0.05 6.37 -12.68
N ASP A 208 0.76 7.19 -12.01
CA ASP A 208 1.73 8.11 -12.62
C ASP A 208 3.10 7.49 -12.88
N ARG A 209 3.43 6.42 -12.15
CA ARG A 209 4.76 5.78 -12.20
C ARG A 209 4.73 4.34 -11.72
N LEU A 210 5.78 3.61 -12.12
CA LEU A 210 6.20 2.37 -11.46
C LEU A 210 7.61 2.52 -10.90
N ARG A 211 7.89 1.84 -9.78
CA ARG A 211 9.22 1.65 -9.22
C ARG A 211 9.48 0.16 -9.10
N PHE A 212 10.66 -0.29 -9.52
CA PHE A 212 11.07 -1.68 -9.41
C PHE A 212 12.47 -1.76 -8.81
N ASP A 213 12.56 -2.33 -7.62
CA ASP A 213 13.81 -2.48 -6.89
C ASP A 213 14.29 -3.93 -7.10
N PHE A 214 15.58 -4.13 -7.42
CA PHE A 214 16.13 -5.45 -7.70
C PHE A 214 17.57 -5.64 -7.19
N THR A 215 17.96 -6.90 -7.03
CA THR A 215 19.31 -7.38 -6.69
C THR A 215 19.75 -8.43 -7.68
#